data_AF-A0A172Q6B5-F1
#
_entry.id   AF-A0A172Q6B5-F1
#
_cell.length_a   1.000
_cell.length_b   1.000
_cell.length_c   1.000
_cell.angle_alpha   90.00
_cell.angle_beta   90.00
_cell.angle_gamma   90.00
#
_symmetry.space_group_name_H-M   'P 1'
#
loop_
_entity.id
_entity.type
_entity.pdbx_description
1 polymer ?
#
loop_
_entity_poly.entity_id
_entity_poly.type
_entity_poly.pdbx_seq_one_letter_code
_entity_poly.pdbx_strand_id
1 'polypeptide(L)' 'MALTDLQIQDLQKKLEKWKLKEIGAQDSVGNQEYEIVNTQDGTTEAIAVAPVVNGTTDYSQTAIVVAGI' A
#
# COMPACT_ATOMS: atom_id res chain seq x y z
N MET A 1 -3.41 -7.70 12.73
CA MET A 1 -3.47 -6.44 13.52
C MET A 1 -4.00 -5.37 12.61
N ALA A 2 -4.96 -4.56 13.04
CA ALA A 2 -5.48 -3.48 12.19
C ALA A 2 -4.41 -2.39 11.98
N LEU A 3 -4.40 -1.77 10.80
CA LEU A 3 -3.54 -0.62 10.51
C LEU A 3 -3.91 0.56 11.41
N THR A 4 -2.91 1.26 11.92
CA THR A 4 -3.11 2.51 12.66
C THR A 4 -3.34 3.69 11.71
N ASP A 5 -4.01 4.74 12.19
CA ASP A 5 -4.26 5.97 11.42
C ASP A 5 -2.97 6.64 10.92
N LEU A 6 -1.86 6.51 11.66
CA LEU A 6 -0.54 7.00 11.25
C LEU A 6 0.01 6.19 10.07
N GLN A 7 -0.13 4.86 10.11
CA GLN A 7 0.30 4.00 9.01
C GLN A 7 -0.54 4.26 7.75
N ILE A 8 -1.85 4.49 7.89
CA ILE A 8 -2.72 4.85 6.76
C ILE A 8 -2.26 6.17 6.13
N GLN A 9 -1.97 7.20 6.93
CA GLN A 9 -1.48 8.48 6.41
C GLN A 9 -0.12 8.34 5.70
N ASP A 10 0.77 7.51 6.22
CA ASP A 10 2.07 7.29 5.58
C ASP A 10 1.94 6.49 4.28
N LEU A 11 1.00 5.55 4.20
CA LEU A 11 0.65 4.86 2.96
C LEU A 11 0.04 5.83 1.93
N GLN A 12 -0.83 6.75 2.35
CA GLN A 12 -1.40 7.77 1.47
C GLN A 12 -0.34 8.69 0.84
N LYS A 13 0.74 9.03 1.58
CA LYS A 13 1.85 9.81 1.02
C LYS A 13 2.63 9.07 -0.07
N LYS A 14 2.53 7.74 -0.12
CA LYS A 14 3.26 6.89 -1.08
C LYS A 14 2.48 6.65 -2.38
N LEU A 15 1.19 6.98 -2.42
CA LEU A 15 0.31 6.72 -3.55
C LEU A 15 0.88 7.25 -4.87
N GLU A 16 1.28 8.53 -4.88
CA GLU A 16 1.92 9.20 -6.03
C GLU A 16 3.18 8.48 -6.54
N LYS A 17 3.95 7.84 -5.65
CA LYS A 17 5.16 7.08 -6.02
C LYS A 17 4.81 5.67 -6.47
N TRP A 18 3.78 5.06 -5.88
CA TRP A 18 3.42 3.67 -6.08
C TRP A 18 2.54 3.44 -7.30
N LYS A 19 1.78 4.45 -7.77
CA LYS A 19 1.05 4.36 -9.04
C LYS A 19 1.97 4.09 -10.25
N LEU A 20 3.24 4.49 -10.15
CA LEU A 20 4.26 4.25 -11.18
C LEU A 20 4.94 2.89 -11.05
N LYS A 21 4.62 2.10 -10.02
CA LYS A 21 5.22 0.79 -9.78
C LYS A 21 4.34 -0.33 -10.30
N GLU A 22 4.97 -1.42 -10.68
CA GLU A 22 4.30 -2.64 -11.10
C GLU A 22 3.66 -3.37 -9.90
N ILE A 23 2.60 -4.12 -10.17
CA ILE A 23 2.00 -5.05 -9.21
C ILE A 23 3.06 -6.08 -8.79
N GLY A 24 3.11 -6.40 -7.50
CA GLY A 24 4.14 -7.26 -6.88
C GLY A 24 5.40 -6.49 -6.45
N ALA A 25 5.54 -5.21 -6.79
CA ALA A 25 6.63 -4.40 -6.28
C ALA A 25 6.49 -4.16 -4.77
N GLN A 26 7.62 -4.19 -4.07
CA GLN A 26 7.69 -3.95 -2.63
C GLN A 26 8.26 -2.55 -2.34
N ASP A 27 7.83 -1.94 -1.24
CA ASP A 27 8.40 -0.70 -0.72
C ASP A 27 8.16 -0.60 0.79
N SER A 28 9.03 0.14 1.47
CA SER A 28 8.93 0.36 2.91
C SER A 28 8.17 1.64 3.24
N VAL A 29 7.30 1.55 4.24
CA VAL A 29 6.57 2.66 4.84
C VAL A 29 6.78 2.60 6.35
N GLY A 30 7.58 3.54 6.86
CA GLY A 30 8.11 3.46 8.23
C GLY A 30 8.99 2.22 8.40
N ASN A 31 8.68 1.37 9.39
CA ASN A 31 9.39 0.11 9.67
C ASN A 31 8.68 -1.12 9.09
N GLN A 32 7.64 -0.94 8.27
CA GLN A 32 6.87 -2.02 7.67
C GLN A 32 7.08 -2.05 6.15
N GLU A 33 7.28 -3.24 5.61
CA GLU A 33 7.36 -3.45 4.17
C GLU A 33 5.98 -3.87 3.63
N TYR A 34 5.64 -3.37 2.44
CA TYR A 34 4.38 -3.65 1.79
C TYR A 34 4.61 -4.06 0.34
N GLU A 35 3.81 -5.01 -0.12
CA GLU A 35 3.68 -5.39 -1.52
C GLU A 35 2.47 -4.70 -2.13
N ILE A 36 2.64 -4.13 -3.32
CA ILE A 36 1.56 -3.57 -4.13
C ILE A 36 0.78 -4.72 -4.76
N VAL A 37 -0.46 -4.90 -4.31
CA VAL A 37 -1.35 -5.97 -4.77
C VAL A 37 -2.14 -5.53 -6.00
N ASN A 38 -2.53 -4.26 -6.07
CA ASN A 38 -3.25 -3.69 -7.21
C ASN A 38 -3.15 -2.17 -7.24
N THR A 39 -3.29 -1.57 -8.42
CA THR A 39 -3.37 -0.12 -8.63
C THR A 39 -4.56 0.22 -9.51
N GLN A 40 -5.24 1.32 -9.20
CA GLN A 40 -6.34 1.88 -9.98
C GLN A 40 -6.12 3.38 -10.14
N ASP A 41 -5.93 3.81 -11.39
CA ASP A 41 -5.68 5.21 -11.75
C ASP A 41 -6.93 5.85 -12.35
N GLY A 42 -7.22 7.12 -11.98
CA GLY A 42 -8.40 7.89 -12.42
C GLY A 42 -8.62 9.16 -11.59
N THR A 43 -9.86 9.69 -11.53
CA THR A 43 -10.24 10.78 -10.61
C THR A 43 -10.14 10.41 -9.13
N THR A 44 -9.99 9.12 -8.85
CA THR A 44 -9.76 8.58 -7.52
C THR A 44 -8.67 7.54 -7.67
N GLU A 45 -7.53 7.78 -7.05
CA GLU A 45 -6.41 6.85 -7.04
C GLU A 45 -6.61 5.86 -5.90
N ALA A 46 -6.48 4.57 -6.20
CA ALA A 46 -6.56 3.52 -5.18
C ALA A 46 -5.44 2.50 -5.36
N ILE A 47 -4.78 2.15 -4.25
CA ILE A 47 -3.74 1.13 -4.22
C ILE A 47 -4.08 0.10 -3.14
N ALA A 48 -4.14 -1.16 -3.55
CA ALA A 48 -4.23 -2.28 -2.63
C ALA A 48 -2.82 -2.72 -2.24
N VAL A 49 -2.55 -2.85 -0.95
CA VAL A 49 -1.27 -3.30 -0.42
C VAL A 49 -1.41 -4.37 0.63
N ALA A 50 -0.44 -5.27 0.71
CA ALA A 50 -0.34 -6.30 1.73
C ALA A 50 0.99 -6.17 2.48
N PRO A 51 1.02 -6.24 3.82
CA PRO A 51 2.27 -6.18 4.57
C PRO A 51 3.10 -7.44 4.33
N VAL A 52 4.42 -7.29 4.34
CA VAL A 52 5.37 -8.40 4.28
C VAL A 52 5.79 -8.75 5.71
N VAL A 53 5.51 -9.98 6.15
CA VAL A 53 5.81 -10.47 7.50
C VAL A 53 6.76 -11.66 7.38
N ASN A 54 7.93 -11.58 8.02
CA ASN A 54 8.98 -12.60 7.94
C ASN A 54 9.37 -12.95 6.49
N GLY A 55 9.42 -11.96 5.60
CA GLY A 55 9.76 -12.13 4.18
C GLY A 55 8.67 -12.77 3.33
N THR A 56 7.46 -12.99 3.88
CA THR A 56 6.30 -13.50 3.14
C THR A 56 5.18 -12.47 3.15
N THR A 57 4.58 -12.23 1.99
CA THR A 57 3.44 -11.31 1.86
C THR A 57 2.20 -11.89 2.55
N ASP A 58 1.66 -11.16 3.53
CA ASP A 58 0.47 -11.54 4.26
C ASP A 58 -0.78 -10.94 3.62
N TYR A 59 -1.30 -11.64 2.61
CA TYR A 59 -2.54 -11.27 1.91
C TYR A 59 -3.79 -11.33 2.80
N SER A 60 -3.72 -11.90 4.01
CA SER A 60 -4.85 -11.87 4.95
C SER A 60 -5.05 -10.48 5.58
N GLN A 61 -4.05 -9.62 5.49
CA GLN A 61 -4.04 -8.25 6.04
C GLN A 61 -3.97 -7.19 4.94
N THR A 62 -4.55 -7.46 3.76
CA THR A 62 -4.60 -6.50 2.66
C THR A 62 -5.43 -5.27 3.04
N ALA A 63 -4.91 -4.09 2.70
CA ALA A 63 -5.58 -2.81 2.85
C ALA A 63 -5.67 -2.08 1.52
N ILE A 64 -6.77 -1.37 1.31
CA ILE A 64 -6.95 -0.50 0.14
C ILE A 64 -6.81 0.94 0.62
N VAL A 65 -5.85 1.64 0.04
CA VAL A 65 -5.57 3.04 0.33
C VAL A 65 -6.12 3.85 -0.82
N VAL A 66 -7.03 4.78 -0.52
CA VAL A 66 -7.73 5.59 -1.52
C VAL A 66 -7.40 7.06 -1.28
N ALA A 67 -7.09 7.78 -2.35
CA ALA A 67 -6.93 9.23 -2.36
C ALA A 67 -7.74 9.82 -3.53
N GLY A 68 -8.50 10.88 -3.24
CA GLY A 68 -9.05 11.73 -4.29
C GLY A 68 -7.99 12.75 -4.71
N ILE A 69 -7.90 13.00 -6.01
CA ILE A 69 -7.11 14.10 -6.58
C ILE A 69 -7.89 15.41 -6.60
#